data_AF-A0A8T0XYA2-F1
#
_entry.id   AF-A0A8T0XYA2-F1
#
_cell.length_a   1.000
_cell.length_b   1.000
_cell.length_c   1.000
_cell.angle_alpha   90.00
_cell.angle_beta   90.00
_cell.angle_gamma   90.00
#
_symmetry.space_group_name_H-M   'P 1'
#
loop_
_entity.id
_entity.type
_entity.pdbx_description
1 polymer ?
#
loop_
_entity_poly.entity_id
_entity_poly.type
_entity_poly.pdbx_seq_one_letter_code
_entity_poly.pdbx_strand_id
1 'polypeptide(L)'
;MIAEMMKLVGNSAFGRSGMDMSKHKEIKYESSDKAIKNKIEHFTFHGLEELNDACEIIMKKRRLKNKNPIHLSIAIYQLAKLRMLQFYYNYIDFYIDRSDFQYQEMDTDSAYIAFSCENPFQDFIKPELREHFKQHKYDWFPRDYNNDVAKFDRRTPGLFKDEWSGDAMVSLSSKSYICYLPDESYKVKVSAKGVQQGGGRNSDVLNPDGFETVVRDRITLQGTNKGFRLSKETKSIITYSQTKTALNYYYDKRRVLEDGITTVALDI
;
A
#
# COMPACT_ATOMS: atom_id res chain seq x y z
N MET A 1 16.41 -10.52 -9.63
CA MET A 1 16.65 -11.18 -8.32
C MET A 1 17.52 -10.33 -7.41
N ILE A 2 18.77 -9.97 -7.77
CA ILE A 2 19.69 -9.18 -6.93
C ILE A 2 19.12 -7.79 -6.56
N ALA A 3 18.55 -7.05 -7.51
CA ALA A 3 17.98 -5.72 -7.24
C ALA A 3 16.84 -5.74 -6.19
N GLU A 4 15.96 -6.73 -6.28
CA GLU A 4 14.86 -6.90 -5.31
C GLU A 4 15.38 -7.31 -3.92
N MET A 5 16.45 -8.12 -3.85
CA MET A 5 17.11 -8.44 -2.58
C MET A 5 17.73 -7.20 -1.93
N MET A 6 18.40 -6.35 -2.72
CA MET A 6 19.01 -5.11 -2.19
C MET A 6 17.96 -4.12 -1.70
N LYS A 7 16.84 -3.98 -2.41
CA LYS A 7 15.67 -3.21 -1.92
C LYS A 7 15.17 -3.77 -0.59
N LEU A 8 15.05 -5.09 -0.48
CA LEU A 8 14.61 -5.75 0.75
C LEU A 8 15.59 -5.50 1.91
N VAL A 9 16.90 -5.51 1.67
CA VAL A 9 17.90 -5.18 2.71
C VAL A 9 17.65 -3.77 3.27
N GLY A 10 17.45 -2.77 2.40
CA GLY A 10 17.12 -1.41 2.83
C GLY A 10 15.79 -1.33 3.60
N ASN A 11 14.72 -1.88 3.03
CA ASN A 11 13.36 -1.77 3.59
C ASN A 11 13.18 -2.59 4.89
N SER A 12 13.88 -3.72 5.02
CA SER A 12 13.77 -4.60 6.19
C SER A 12 14.45 -4.02 7.43
N ALA A 13 15.52 -3.23 7.27
CA ALA A 13 16.20 -2.56 8.39
C ALA A 13 15.25 -1.60 9.11
N PHE A 14 14.45 -0.82 8.36
CA PHE A 14 13.38 0.02 8.89
C PHE A 14 12.38 -0.82 9.70
N GLY A 15 11.80 -1.86 9.10
CA GLY A 15 10.82 -2.72 9.78
C GLY A 15 11.37 -3.39 11.03
N ARG A 16 12.66 -3.77 11.02
CA ARG A 16 13.35 -4.33 12.19
C ARG A 16 13.52 -3.31 13.31
N SER A 17 13.85 -2.07 12.98
CA SER A 17 14.02 -1.00 13.97
C SER A 17 12.71 -0.64 14.69
N GLY A 18 11.56 -0.72 14.00
CA GLY A 18 10.23 -0.47 14.56
C GLY A 18 9.50 -1.71 15.10
N MET A 19 10.18 -2.86 15.20
CA MET A 19 9.53 -4.11 15.58
C MET A 19 8.99 -4.08 17.02
N ASP A 20 7.69 -4.36 17.14
CA ASP A 20 6.99 -4.45 18.41
C ASP A 20 7.33 -5.76 19.15
N MET A 21 8.32 -5.65 20.05
CA MET A 21 8.79 -6.76 20.87
C MET A 21 7.73 -7.29 21.86
N SER A 22 6.66 -6.53 22.14
CA SER A 22 5.59 -6.96 23.06
C SER A 22 4.72 -8.08 22.48
N LYS A 23 4.65 -8.17 21.15
CA LYS A 23 3.92 -9.23 20.44
C LYS A 23 4.66 -10.56 20.47
N HIS A 24 5.95 -10.58 20.77
CA HIS A 24 6.74 -11.81 20.79
C HIS A 24 6.28 -12.72 21.93
N LYS A 25 6.03 -13.99 21.57
CA LYS A 25 5.66 -15.05 22.51
C LYS A 25 6.83 -16.00 22.75
N GLU A 26 6.71 -16.82 23.78
CA GLU A 26 7.55 -17.98 24.01
C GLU A 26 6.72 -19.23 23.74
N ILE A 27 7.27 -20.14 22.94
CA ILE A 27 6.64 -21.42 22.61
C ILE A 27 7.34 -22.50 23.45
N LYS A 28 6.55 -23.36 24.07
CA LYS A 28 7.02 -24.53 24.83
C LYS A 28 6.25 -25.76 24.37
N TYR A 29 6.91 -26.91 24.36
CA TYR A 29 6.28 -28.18 24.04
C TYR A 29 6.28 -29.06 25.28
N GLU A 30 5.12 -29.59 25.65
CA GLU A 30 4.95 -30.42 26.85
C GLU A 30 4.01 -31.60 26.54
N SER A 31 4.39 -32.81 26.95
CA SER A 31 3.57 -34.03 26.79
C SER A 31 3.00 -34.56 28.09
N SER A 32 3.45 -34.04 29.24
CA SER A 32 2.96 -34.46 30.55
C SER A 32 1.76 -33.63 30.97
N ASP A 33 0.64 -34.27 31.28
CA ASP A 33 -0.58 -33.62 31.78
C ASP A 33 -0.31 -32.67 32.96
N LYS A 34 0.55 -33.10 33.88
CA LYS A 34 0.94 -32.27 35.04
C LYS A 34 1.69 -31.01 34.59
N ALA A 35 2.63 -31.14 33.66
CA ALA A 35 3.38 -30.01 33.14
C ALA A 35 2.47 -29.05 32.36
N ILE A 36 1.56 -29.59 31.55
CA ILE A 36 0.58 -28.83 30.79
C ILE A 36 -0.32 -28.00 31.72
N LYS A 37 -0.95 -28.65 32.72
CA LYS A 37 -1.81 -27.95 33.72
C LYS A 37 -1.05 -26.81 34.41
N ASN A 38 0.17 -27.07 34.88
CA ASN A 38 1.01 -26.06 35.51
C ASN A 38 1.31 -24.85 34.59
N LYS A 39 1.42 -25.05 33.26
CA LYS A 39 1.62 -23.94 32.33
C LYS A 39 0.33 -23.16 32.06
N ILE A 40 -0.81 -23.85 31.95
CA ILE A 40 -2.12 -23.21 31.72
C ILE A 40 -2.48 -22.29 32.88
N GLU A 41 -2.21 -22.72 34.11
CA GLU A 41 -2.47 -21.94 35.32
C GLU A 41 -1.51 -20.75 35.49
N HIS A 42 -0.38 -20.74 34.78
CA HIS A 42 0.58 -19.66 34.89
C HIS A 42 0.03 -18.37 34.27
N PHE A 43 0.14 -17.24 34.97
CA PHE A 43 -0.42 -15.94 34.56
C PHE A 43 0.08 -15.40 33.19
N THR A 44 1.15 -15.97 32.64
CA THR A 44 1.65 -15.63 31.30
C THR A 44 1.12 -16.57 30.22
N PHE A 45 0.25 -17.52 30.52
CA PHE A 45 -0.39 -18.36 29.52
C PHE A 45 -1.14 -17.50 28.49
N HIS A 46 -1.05 -17.89 27.22
CA HIS A 46 -1.73 -17.20 26.12
C HIS A 46 -2.61 -18.12 25.30
N GLY A 47 -2.16 -19.34 25.03
CA GLY A 47 -2.89 -20.31 24.25
C GLY A 47 -2.20 -21.66 24.25
N LEU A 48 -2.93 -22.68 23.81
CA LEU A 48 -2.48 -24.05 23.68
C LEU A 48 -3.00 -24.63 22.37
N GLU A 49 -2.16 -25.40 21.69
CA GLU A 49 -2.52 -26.16 20.49
C GLU A 49 -2.13 -27.63 20.69
N GLU A 50 -3.11 -28.53 20.63
CA GLU A 50 -2.90 -29.96 20.82
C GLU A 50 -2.25 -30.58 19.58
N LEU A 51 -1.07 -31.16 19.78
CA LEU A 51 -0.37 -31.97 18.79
C LEU A 51 -0.75 -33.44 19.03
N ASN A 52 -0.15 -34.36 18.27
CA ASN A 52 -0.51 -35.77 18.38
C ASN A 52 -0.08 -36.34 19.75
N ASP A 53 1.17 -36.11 20.14
CA ASP A 53 1.77 -36.69 21.36
C ASP A 53 2.22 -35.61 22.37
N ALA A 54 1.85 -34.34 22.15
CA ALA A 54 2.27 -33.20 22.95
C ALA A 54 1.29 -32.02 22.82
N CYS A 55 1.50 -30.98 23.61
CA CYS A 55 0.85 -29.68 23.44
C CYS A 55 1.90 -28.62 23.11
N GLU A 56 1.63 -27.79 22.11
CA GLU A 56 2.32 -26.51 21.92
C GLU A 56 1.66 -25.47 22.83
N ILE A 57 2.44 -24.90 23.75
CA ILE A 57 1.97 -23.93 24.73
C ILE A 57 2.58 -22.57 24.43
N ILE A 58 1.72 -21.60 24.15
CA ILE A 58 2.09 -20.23 23.83
C ILE A 58 2.02 -19.39 25.10
N MET A 59 3.14 -18.77 25.46
CA MET A 59 3.30 -17.95 26.65
C MET A 59 3.65 -16.49 26.29
N LYS A 60 3.11 -15.52 27.02
CA LYS A 60 3.55 -14.12 27.01
C LYS A 60 4.91 -14.00 27.71
N LYS A 61 5.73 -13.05 27.29
CA LYS A 61 7.00 -12.73 27.95
C LYS A 61 6.76 -11.87 29.19
N ARG A 62 7.28 -12.30 30.35
CA ARG A 62 7.20 -11.53 31.60
C ARG A 62 8.04 -10.25 31.57
N ARG A 63 9.21 -10.30 30.92
CA ARG A 63 10.13 -9.17 30.77
C ARG A 63 10.42 -8.96 29.29
N LEU A 64 10.19 -7.74 28.82
CA LEU A 64 10.48 -7.34 27.44
C LEU A 64 11.83 -6.63 27.41
N LYS A 65 12.81 -7.23 26.73
CA LYS A 65 14.08 -6.55 26.45
C LYS A 65 13.98 -5.87 25.09
N ASN A 66 13.64 -4.59 25.10
CA ASN A 66 13.61 -3.80 23.88
C ASN A 66 15.03 -3.41 23.48
N LYS A 67 15.52 -3.95 22.36
CA LYS A 67 16.86 -3.67 21.82
C LYS A 67 16.81 -2.90 20.50
N ASN A 68 15.61 -2.63 19.99
CA ASN A 68 15.46 -2.03 18.67
C ASN A 68 15.49 -0.50 18.81
N PRO A 69 16.17 0.22 17.89
CA PRO A 69 16.18 1.68 17.89
C PRO A 69 14.86 2.22 17.32
N ILE A 70 13.77 2.14 18.09
CA ILE A 70 12.42 2.50 17.62
C ILE A 70 12.34 3.95 17.13
N HIS A 71 13.10 4.87 17.74
CA HIS A 71 13.17 6.28 17.32
C HIS A 71 13.58 6.43 15.84
N LEU A 72 14.43 5.52 15.32
CA LEU A 72 14.82 5.51 13.92
C LEU A 72 13.62 5.23 13.01
N SER A 73 12.79 4.23 13.35
CA SER A 73 11.58 3.93 12.58
C SER A 73 10.58 5.09 12.60
N ILE A 74 10.44 5.75 13.74
CA ILE A 74 9.56 6.93 13.84
C ILE A 74 10.09 8.04 12.94
N ALA A 75 11.37 8.39 13.04
CA ALA A 75 11.97 9.45 12.25
C ALA A 75 11.87 9.18 10.74
N ILE A 76 12.24 7.98 10.29
CA ILE A 76 12.14 7.59 8.87
C ILE A 76 10.70 7.74 8.36
N TYR A 77 9.71 7.28 9.12
CA TYR A 77 8.31 7.34 8.70
C TYR A 77 7.79 8.78 8.63
N GLN A 78 8.17 9.64 9.59
CA GLN A 78 7.79 11.05 9.58
C GLN A 78 8.47 11.81 8.43
N LEU A 79 9.74 11.54 8.17
CA LEU A 79 10.47 12.15 7.05
C LEU A 79 9.90 11.72 5.70
N ALA A 80 9.50 10.45 5.54
CA ALA A 80 8.85 9.98 4.31
C ALA A 80 7.51 10.70 4.06
N LYS A 81 6.67 10.83 5.09
CA LYS A 81 5.42 11.61 5.01
C LYS A 81 5.67 13.08 4.69
N LEU A 82 6.66 13.68 5.35
CA LEU A 82 7.04 15.06 5.11
C LEU A 82 7.46 15.25 3.64
N ARG A 83 8.28 14.34 3.09
CA ARG A 83 8.71 14.42 1.68
C ARG A 83 7.52 14.37 0.71
N MET A 84 6.53 13.53 0.96
CA MET A 84 5.30 13.47 0.16
C MET A 84 4.47 14.76 0.26
N LEU A 85 4.35 15.33 1.46
CA LEU A 85 3.67 16.61 1.67
C LEU A 85 4.41 17.77 1.01
N GLN A 86 5.74 17.80 1.11
CA GLN A 86 6.55 18.82 0.44
C GLN A 86 6.46 18.68 -1.07
N PHE A 87 6.38 17.47 -1.62
CA PHE A 87 6.14 17.31 -3.06
C PHE A 87 4.80 17.91 -3.49
N TYR A 88 3.74 17.69 -2.70
CA TYR A 88 2.45 18.31 -2.97
C TYR A 88 2.51 19.85 -2.87
N TYR A 89 2.89 20.38 -1.70
CA TYR A 89 2.78 21.82 -1.43
C TYR A 89 3.92 22.65 -2.02
N ASN A 90 5.17 22.17 -1.94
CA ASN A 90 6.34 22.94 -2.33
C ASN A 90 6.74 22.72 -3.80
N TYR A 91 6.08 21.78 -4.50
CA TYR A 91 6.34 21.53 -5.91
C TYR A 91 5.07 21.64 -6.74
N ILE A 92 4.10 20.74 -6.58
CA ILE A 92 2.89 20.73 -7.44
C ILE A 92 2.07 22.02 -7.25
N ASP A 93 1.60 22.27 -6.03
CA ASP A 93 0.78 23.46 -5.69
C ASP A 93 1.54 24.78 -5.85
N PHE A 94 2.86 24.74 -5.63
CA PHE A 94 3.72 25.90 -5.81
C PHE A 94 3.76 26.34 -7.27
N TYR A 95 4.04 25.43 -8.21
CA TYR A 95 4.24 25.76 -9.61
C TYR A 95 2.98 25.77 -10.48
N ILE A 96 1.94 25.03 -10.11
CA ILE A 96 0.73 24.81 -10.93
C ILE A 96 -0.48 25.37 -10.16
N ASP A 97 -1.44 25.97 -10.87
CA ASP A 97 -2.67 26.46 -10.23
C ASP A 97 -3.54 25.28 -9.75
N ARG A 98 -4.21 25.42 -8.60
CA ARG A 98 -5.10 24.39 -8.06
C ARG A 98 -6.31 24.12 -8.97
N SER A 99 -6.67 25.02 -9.88
CA SER A 99 -7.68 24.75 -10.89
C SER A 99 -7.24 23.73 -11.94
N ASP A 100 -5.92 23.51 -12.09
CA ASP A 100 -5.34 22.73 -13.18
C ASP A 100 -4.87 21.34 -12.77
N PHE A 101 -5.03 20.97 -11.49
CA PHE A 101 -4.73 19.62 -11.03
C PHE A 101 -5.68 19.14 -9.93
N GLN A 102 -5.88 17.83 -9.88
CA GLN A 102 -6.63 17.16 -8.82
C GLN A 102 -5.82 15.98 -8.29
N TYR A 103 -5.65 15.94 -6.96
CA TYR A 103 -5.00 14.82 -6.29
C TYR A 103 -5.99 13.68 -6.10
N GLN A 104 -5.69 12.50 -6.65
CA GLN A 104 -6.63 11.38 -6.74
C GLN A 104 -6.39 10.32 -5.66
N GLU A 105 -5.15 9.84 -5.52
CA GLU A 105 -4.79 8.77 -4.58
C GLU A 105 -3.32 8.94 -4.14
N MET A 106 -3.04 8.56 -2.89
CA MET A 106 -1.69 8.40 -2.37
C MET A 106 -1.56 7.03 -1.72
N ASP A 107 -0.60 6.21 -2.16
CA ASP A 107 -0.20 5.01 -1.43
C ASP A 107 1.29 5.10 -1.08
N THR A 108 1.56 5.41 0.19
CA THR A 108 2.89 5.41 0.83
C THR A 108 3.90 6.38 0.20
N ASP A 109 4.46 6.02 -0.95
CA ASP A 109 5.49 6.72 -1.71
C ASP A 109 5.07 6.99 -3.17
N SER A 110 3.79 6.76 -3.50
CA SER A 110 3.19 7.07 -4.79
C SER A 110 2.12 8.16 -4.68
N ALA A 111 2.02 9.00 -5.70
CA ALA A 111 1.05 10.08 -5.83
C ALA A 111 0.40 10.01 -7.22
N TYR A 112 -0.93 9.90 -7.28
CA TYR A 112 -1.70 9.95 -8.52
C TYR A 112 -2.37 11.33 -8.60
N ILE A 113 -1.99 12.10 -9.62
CA ILE A 113 -2.44 13.47 -9.82
C ILE A 113 -2.96 13.58 -11.24
N ALA A 114 -4.21 14.00 -11.39
CA ALA A 114 -4.79 14.33 -12.68
C ALA A 114 -4.47 15.80 -12.99
N PHE A 115 -4.10 16.08 -14.24
CA PHE A 115 -3.86 17.43 -14.74
C PHE A 115 -4.86 17.75 -15.85
N SER A 116 -5.24 19.02 -15.99
CA SER A 116 -6.12 19.47 -17.09
C SER A 116 -5.41 19.60 -18.45
N CYS A 117 -4.10 19.33 -18.53
CA CYS A 117 -3.34 19.26 -19.79
C CYS A 117 -2.37 18.07 -19.85
N GLU A 118 -1.90 17.80 -21.06
CA GLU A 118 -0.97 16.72 -21.37
C GLU A 118 0.46 16.98 -20.87
N ASN A 119 0.91 18.25 -20.89
CA ASN A 119 2.28 18.63 -20.53
C ASN A 119 2.32 19.65 -19.37
N PRO A 120 1.85 19.29 -18.15
CA PRO A 120 1.68 20.23 -17.05
C PRO A 120 2.97 20.94 -16.62
N PHE A 121 4.10 20.24 -16.69
CA PHE A 121 5.41 20.78 -16.32
C PHE A 121 6.04 21.68 -17.40
N GLN A 122 5.38 21.85 -18.55
CA GLN A 122 5.76 22.79 -19.60
C GLN A 122 4.74 23.92 -19.71
N ASP A 123 3.45 23.57 -19.70
CA ASP A 123 2.38 24.48 -20.08
C ASP A 123 1.76 25.21 -18.88
N PHE A 124 1.68 24.56 -17.71
CA PHE A 124 1.00 25.08 -16.52
C PHE A 124 1.91 25.65 -15.44
N ILE A 125 3.21 25.74 -15.70
CA ILE A 125 4.11 26.45 -14.80
C ILE A 125 3.74 27.93 -14.80
N LYS A 126 3.31 28.42 -13.63
CA LYS A 126 2.99 29.84 -13.38
C LYS A 126 4.07 30.75 -13.98
N PRO A 127 3.71 31.73 -14.84
CA PRO A 127 4.67 32.48 -15.63
C PRO A 127 5.83 33.09 -14.82
N GLU A 128 5.52 33.63 -13.65
CA GLU A 128 6.46 34.26 -12.72
C GLU A 128 7.43 33.26 -12.03
N LEU A 129 7.12 31.97 -12.05
CA LEU A 129 7.95 30.91 -11.45
C LEU A 129 8.78 30.12 -12.47
N ARG A 130 8.67 30.41 -13.77
CA ARG A 130 9.34 29.62 -14.83
C ARG A 130 10.85 29.55 -14.68
N GLU A 131 11.51 30.66 -14.35
CA GLU A 131 12.96 30.67 -14.13
C GLU A 131 13.34 29.91 -12.85
N HIS A 132 12.55 30.07 -11.78
CA HIS A 132 12.74 29.30 -10.54
C HIS A 132 12.59 27.79 -10.79
N PHE A 133 11.58 27.39 -11.57
CA PHE A 133 11.33 26.01 -11.95
C PHE A 133 12.51 25.40 -12.71
N LYS A 134 13.05 26.10 -13.71
CA LYS A 134 14.22 25.63 -14.49
C LYS A 134 15.43 25.35 -13.60
N GLN A 135 15.63 26.17 -12.56
CA GLN A 135 16.76 26.04 -11.63
C GLN A 135 16.57 24.88 -10.64
N HIS A 136 15.34 24.59 -10.22
CA HIS A 136 15.05 23.66 -9.11
C HIS A 136 14.32 22.37 -9.53
N LYS A 137 13.98 22.16 -10.82
CA LYS A 137 13.23 20.96 -11.23
C LYS A 137 13.93 19.64 -10.86
N TYR A 138 15.26 19.64 -10.84
CA TYR A 138 16.06 18.45 -10.54
C TYR A 138 16.28 18.19 -9.04
N ASP A 139 15.77 19.05 -8.15
CA ASP A 139 15.71 18.75 -6.71
C ASP A 139 14.59 17.73 -6.39
N TRP A 140 13.72 17.51 -7.37
CA TRP A 140 12.52 16.68 -7.26
C TRP A 140 12.50 15.53 -8.26
N PHE A 141 13.04 15.72 -9.46
CA PHE A 141 13.05 14.71 -10.52
C PHE A 141 14.47 14.35 -10.98
N PRO A 142 14.68 13.13 -11.50
CA PRO A 142 15.91 12.78 -12.18
C PRO A 142 16.29 13.75 -13.28
N ARG A 143 17.58 14.04 -13.40
CA ARG A 143 18.11 14.83 -14.52
C ARG A 143 17.87 14.10 -15.84
N ASP A 144 17.38 14.82 -16.84
CA ASP A 144 16.92 14.27 -18.12
C ASP A 144 17.85 14.61 -19.32
N TYR A 145 18.87 15.44 -19.12
CA TYR A 145 19.80 15.87 -20.18
C TYR A 145 20.80 14.79 -20.64
N ASN A 146 20.94 13.69 -19.88
CA ASN A 146 21.86 12.60 -20.20
C ASN A 146 21.31 11.27 -19.67
N ASN A 147 21.34 10.23 -20.50
CA ASN A 147 20.79 8.91 -20.16
C ASN A 147 21.48 8.22 -18.98
N ASP A 148 22.79 8.36 -18.82
CA ASP A 148 23.52 7.73 -17.72
C ASP A 148 23.28 8.47 -16.40
N VAL A 149 23.21 9.80 -16.45
CA VAL A 149 22.80 10.62 -15.31
C VAL A 149 21.36 10.29 -14.91
N ALA A 150 20.43 10.20 -15.87
CA ALA A 150 19.03 9.85 -15.62
C ALA A 150 18.91 8.47 -14.95
N LYS A 151 19.66 7.46 -15.43
CA LYS A 151 19.68 6.12 -14.83
C LYS A 151 20.20 6.12 -13.39
N PHE A 152 21.23 6.93 -13.11
CA PHE A 152 21.75 7.09 -11.76
C PHE A 152 20.72 7.77 -10.85
N ASP A 153 20.18 8.91 -11.28
CA ASP A 153 19.23 9.71 -10.50
C ASP A 153 17.91 8.99 -10.23
N ARG A 154 17.46 8.11 -11.13
CA ARG A 154 16.30 7.23 -10.89
C ARG A 154 16.47 6.32 -9.67
N ARG A 155 17.69 6.19 -9.14
CA ARG A 155 18.02 5.44 -7.93
C ARG A 155 18.41 6.34 -6.75
N THR A 156 18.43 7.65 -6.94
CA THR A 156 18.75 8.62 -5.89
C THR A 156 17.55 8.74 -4.93
N PRO A 157 17.76 8.50 -3.63
CA PRO A 157 16.69 8.62 -2.64
C PRO A 157 16.07 10.02 -2.62
N GLY A 158 14.74 10.07 -2.53
CA GLY A 158 13.98 11.32 -2.42
C GLY A 158 13.60 11.97 -3.75
N LEU A 159 14.13 11.51 -4.89
CA LEU A 159 13.64 11.93 -6.20
C LEU A 159 12.40 11.13 -6.60
N PHE A 160 11.44 11.84 -7.20
CA PHE A 160 10.23 11.29 -7.78
C PHE A 160 10.48 10.92 -9.24
N LYS A 161 9.83 9.86 -9.69
CA LYS A 161 9.88 9.41 -11.09
C LYS A 161 8.47 9.10 -11.54
N ASP A 162 8.19 9.38 -12.81
CA ASP A 162 7.00 8.87 -13.43
C ASP A 162 7.11 7.34 -13.57
N GLU A 163 6.19 6.63 -12.93
CA GLU A 163 6.06 5.17 -13.02
C GLU A 163 4.93 4.73 -13.95
N TRP A 164 3.90 5.58 -14.12
CA TRP A 164 2.73 5.27 -14.91
C TRP A 164 1.96 6.57 -15.21
N SER A 165 1.60 6.74 -16.48
CA SER A 165 0.76 7.83 -16.98
C SER A 165 -0.35 7.29 -17.86
N GLY A 166 -1.49 7.95 -17.83
CA GLY A 166 -2.66 7.66 -18.66
C GLY A 166 -3.84 8.55 -18.28
N ASP A 167 -4.95 8.35 -18.96
CA ASP A 167 -6.00 9.37 -19.08
C ASP A 167 -7.22 9.07 -18.21
N ALA A 168 -7.31 7.86 -17.66
CA ALA A 168 -8.41 7.45 -16.82
C ALA A 168 -7.93 6.77 -15.54
N MET A 169 -8.62 7.10 -14.43
CA MET A 169 -8.44 6.45 -13.15
C MET A 169 -9.76 6.41 -12.39
N VAL A 170 -10.06 5.26 -11.78
CA VAL A 170 -11.16 5.11 -10.81
C VAL A 170 -10.56 4.66 -9.49
N SER A 171 -10.76 5.45 -8.42
CA SER A 171 -10.35 5.10 -7.05
C SER A 171 -11.58 4.91 -6.18
N LEU A 172 -11.75 3.71 -5.64
CA LEU A 172 -12.90 3.37 -4.78
C LEU A 172 -12.58 3.57 -3.31
N SER A 173 -11.38 3.16 -2.91
CA SER A 173 -10.87 3.28 -1.54
C SER A 173 -9.36 3.08 -1.53
N SER A 174 -8.73 3.31 -0.38
CA SER A 174 -7.29 3.13 -0.22
C SER A 174 -6.83 1.76 -0.72
N LYS A 175 -5.89 1.75 -1.66
CA LYS A 175 -5.35 0.53 -2.31
C LYS A 175 -6.37 -0.28 -3.12
N SER A 176 -7.45 0.36 -3.58
CA SER A 176 -8.47 -0.19 -4.46
C SER A 176 -8.77 0.79 -5.60
N TYR A 177 -7.96 0.74 -6.65
CA TYR A 177 -8.04 1.64 -7.79
C TYR A 177 -7.59 0.98 -9.08
N ILE A 178 -7.99 1.55 -10.21
CA ILE A 178 -7.53 1.18 -11.54
C ILE A 178 -7.10 2.44 -12.29
N CYS A 179 -6.00 2.34 -13.03
CA CYS A 179 -5.58 3.36 -13.99
C CYS A 179 -5.47 2.70 -15.37
N TYR A 180 -5.95 3.36 -16.41
CA TYR A 180 -5.99 2.81 -17.78
C TYR A 180 -5.97 3.91 -18.83
N LEU A 181 -5.61 3.53 -20.06
CA LEU A 181 -5.91 4.30 -21.26
C LEU A 181 -7.18 3.73 -21.89
N PRO A 182 -8.23 4.55 -22.12
CA PRO A 182 -9.49 4.07 -22.71
C PRO A 182 -9.29 3.34 -24.05
N ASP A 183 -8.38 3.84 -24.88
CA ASP A 183 -8.13 3.31 -26.22
C ASP A 183 -7.05 2.19 -26.27
N GLU A 184 -6.40 1.87 -25.14
CA GLU A 184 -5.33 0.87 -25.09
C GLU A 184 -5.54 -0.17 -23.98
N SER A 185 -6.12 -1.32 -24.35
CA SER A 185 -6.46 -2.40 -23.42
C SER A 185 -5.27 -3.03 -22.69
N TYR A 186 -4.04 -2.83 -23.17
CA TYR A 186 -2.83 -3.39 -22.56
C TYR A 186 -2.20 -2.49 -21.50
N LYS A 187 -2.56 -1.20 -21.45
CA LYS A 187 -1.96 -0.22 -20.53
C LYS A 187 -2.84 -0.01 -19.30
N VAL A 188 -3.04 -1.07 -18.54
CA VAL A 188 -3.87 -1.09 -17.32
C VAL A 188 -3.03 -1.37 -16.08
N LYS A 189 -3.24 -0.59 -15.02
CA LYS A 189 -2.66 -0.79 -13.69
C LYS A 189 -3.78 -0.94 -12.66
N VAL A 190 -3.92 -2.15 -12.10
CA VAL A 190 -4.95 -2.44 -11.09
C VAL A 190 -4.34 -2.66 -9.72
N SER A 191 -4.89 -2.00 -8.71
CA SER A 191 -4.64 -2.26 -7.29
C SER A 191 -5.95 -2.68 -6.63
N ALA A 192 -6.00 -3.87 -6.04
CA ALA A 192 -7.16 -4.36 -5.30
C ALA A 192 -6.66 -5.18 -4.10
N LYS A 193 -6.33 -4.50 -2.99
CA LYS A 193 -5.65 -5.15 -1.88
C LYS A 193 -6.49 -6.30 -1.29
N GLY A 194 -5.88 -7.49 -1.29
CA GLY A 194 -6.49 -8.68 -0.73
C GLY A 194 -7.38 -9.45 -1.71
N VAL A 195 -7.46 -9.05 -2.97
CA VAL A 195 -8.06 -9.83 -4.08
C VAL A 195 -6.92 -10.37 -4.94
N GLN A 196 -7.02 -11.62 -5.38
CA GLN A 196 -5.99 -12.24 -6.21
C GLN A 196 -6.12 -11.80 -7.67
N GLN A 197 -5.04 -11.26 -8.24
CA GLN A 197 -4.97 -10.77 -9.62
C GLN A 197 -4.12 -11.64 -10.55
N GLY A 198 -3.12 -12.33 -9.99
CA GLY A 198 -2.12 -13.05 -10.80
C GLY A 198 -2.73 -14.18 -11.64
N GLY A 199 -2.27 -14.31 -12.89
CA GLY A 199 -2.72 -15.35 -13.82
C GLY A 199 -4.16 -15.15 -14.33
N GLY A 200 -4.61 -13.90 -14.45
CA GLY A 200 -5.97 -13.57 -14.93
C GLY A 200 -7.08 -13.82 -13.91
N ARG A 201 -6.74 -14.02 -12.62
CA ARG A 201 -7.75 -14.21 -11.58
C ARG A 201 -8.53 -12.92 -11.35
N ASN A 202 -9.85 -13.06 -11.23
CA ASN A 202 -10.79 -11.96 -11.01
C ASN A 202 -10.74 -10.87 -12.11
N SER A 203 -10.25 -11.18 -13.32
CA SER A 203 -10.18 -10.20 -14.42
C SER A 203 -11.56 -9.82 -14.96
N ASP A 204 -12.59 -10.61 -14.67
CA ASP A 204 -14.00 -10.35 -14.94
C ASP A 204 -14.57 -9.19 -14.13
N VAL A 205 -13.99 -8.91 -12.94
CA VAL A 205 -14.38 -7.78 -12.08
C VAL A 205 -13.29 -6.71 -11.96
N LEU A 206 -12.01 -7.09 -12.06
CA LEU A 206 -10.86 -6.20 -11.92
C LEU A 206 -10.44 -5.60 -13.27
N ASN A 207 -11.37 -4.91 -13.90
CA ASN A 207 -11.22 -4.24 -15.20
C ASN A 207 -11.93 -2.85 -15.16
N PRO A 208 -11.72 -1.97 -16.16
CA PRO A 208 -12.34 -0.64 -16.16
C PRO A 208 -13.85 -0.68 -15.94
N ASP A 209 -14.58 -1.53 -16.67
CA ASP A 209 -16.03 -1.66 -16.56
C ASP A 209 -16.46 -2.01 -15.13
N GLY A 210 -15.76 -2.94 -14.47
CA GLY A 210 -16.06 -3.34 -13.10
C GLY A 210 -15.89 -2.20 -12.09
N PHE A 211 -14.82 -1.42 -12.21
CA PHE A 211 -14.57 -0.26 -11.36
C PHE A 211 -15.58 0.87 -11.62
N GLU A 212 -15.85 1.20 -12.88
CA GLU A 212 -16.83 2.23 -13.26
C GLU A 212 -18.25 1.86 -12.83
N THR A 213 -18.66 0.61 -13.03
CA THR A 213 -19.98 0.10 -12.63
C THR A 213 -20.20 0.21 -11.13
N VAL A 214 -19.17 -0.05 -10.32
CA VAL A 214 -19.26 0.13 -8.86
C VAL A 214 -19.56 1.59 -8.48
N VAL A 215 -18.96 2.56 -9.16
CA VAL A 215 -19.22 3.99 -8.92
C VAL A 215 -20.61 4.38 -9.43
N ARG A 216 -20.92 4.02 -10.68
CA ARG A 216 -22.17 4.40 -11.36
C ARG A 216 -23.40 3.80 -10.68
N ASP A 217 -23.37 2.50 -10.42
CA ASP A 217 -24.53 1.73 -9.96
C ASP A 217 -24.54 1.58 -8.42
N ARG A 218 -23.49 2.07 -7.75
CA ARG A 218 -23.33 2.07 -6.28
C ARG A 218 -23.41 0.67 -5.67
N ILE A 219 -22.78 -0.29 -6.33
CA ILE A 219 -22.85 -1.72 -5.99
C ILE A 219 -21.56 -2.25 -5.35
N THR A 220 -21.60 -3.52 -4.95
CA THR A 220 -20.45 -4.29 -4.52
C THR A 220 -20.24 -5.46 -5.49
N LEU A 221 -19.03 -5.62 -6.00
CA LEU A 221 -18.65 -6.78 -6.80
C LEU A 221 -17.85 -7.78 -5.95
N GLN A 222 -18.07 -9.06 -6.20
CA GLN A 222 -17.40 -10.15 -5.51
C GLN A 222 -16.27 -10.74 -6.36
N GLY A 223 -15.26 -11.26 -5.70
CA GLY A 223 -14.17 -12.01 -6.31
C GLY A 223 -13.84 -13.25 -5.50
N THR A 224 -13.11 -14.17 -6.12
CA THR A 224 -12.71 -15.43 -5.51
C THR A 224 -11.21 -15.46 -5.29
N ASN A 225 -10.81 -15.73 -4.05
CA ASN A 225 -9.43 -16.09 -3.70
C ASN A 225 -9.32 -17.60 -3.53
N LYS A 226 -8.28 -18.19 -4.10
CA LYS A 226 -7.97 -19.62 -3.93
C LYS A 226 -6.54 -19.78 -3.43
N GLY A 227 -6.32 -20.72 -2.53
CA GLY A 227 -4.98 -20.98 -2.03
C GLY A 227 -4.94 -22.18 -1.12
N PHE A 228 -3.82 -22.29 -0.41
CA PHE A 228 -3.60 -23.36 0.55
C PHE A 228 -3.54 -22.79 1.95
N ARG A 229 -4.04 -23.53 2.92
CA ARG A 229 -3.88 -23.24 4.34
C ARG A 229 -3.72 -24.53 5.12
N LEU A 230 -3.05 -24.46 6.27
CA LEU A 230 -3.09 -25.55 7.24
C LEU A 230 -4.50 -25.59 7.86
N SER A 231 -5.17 -26.73 7.76
CA SER A 231 -6.40 -26.99 8.49
C SER A 231 -6.07 -27.40 9.91
N LYS A 232 -6.62 -26.71 10.91
CA LYS A 232 -6.45 -27.08 12.31
C LYS A 232 -7.14 -28.40 12.64
N GLU A 233 -8.27 -28.68 11.99
CA GLU A 233 -9.07 -29.89 12.21
C GLU A 233 -8.37 -31.13 11.65
N THR A 234 -7.91 -31.06 10.40
CA THR A 234 -7.31 -32.22 9.71
C THR A 234 -5.80 -32.29 9.88
N LYS A 235 -5.17 -31.29 10.51
CA LYS A 235 -3.72 -31.13 10.67
C LYS A 235 -2.95 -31.28 9.33
N SER A 236 -3.59 -30.92 8.22
CA SER A 236 -3.07 -31.10 6.87
C SER A 236 -3.26 -29.84 6.02
N ILE A 237 -2.47 -29.73 4.96
CA ILE A 237 -2.63 -28.64 3.98
C ILE A 237 -3.90 -28.90 3.18
N ILE A 238 -4.84 -27.96 3.24
CA ILE A 238 -6.07 -27.98 2.44
C ILE A 238 -6.08 -26.85 1.43
N THR A 239 -6.74 -27.08 0.30
CA THR A 239 -7.09 -26.02 -0.64
C THR A 239 -8.35 -25.32 -0.13
N TYR A 240 -8.36 -24.00 -0.14
CA TYR A 240 -9.55 -23.20 0.12
C TYR A 240 -9.94 -22.40 -1.12
N SER A 241 -11.24 -22.15 -1.24
CA SER A 241 -11.83 -21.15 -2.14
C SER A 241 -12.69 -20.24 -1.28
N GLN A 242 -12.45 -18.93 -1.35
CA GLN A 242 -13.17 -17.93 -0.57
C GLN A 242 -13.72 -16.87 -1.52
N THR A 243 -15.04 -16.77 -1.58
CA THR A 243 -15.72 -15.61 -2.15
C THR A 243 -15.62 -14.45 -1.16
N LYS A 244 -15.24 -13.29 -1.65
CA LYS A 244 -15.13 -12.07 -0.84
C LYS A 244 -15.50 -10.85 -1.66
N THR A 245 -15.76 -9.74 -0.98
CA THR A 245 -15.84 -8.43 -1.63
C THR A 245 -14.54 -8.13 -2.37
N ALA A 246 -14.66 -7.85 -3.67
CA ALA A 246 -13.56 -7.46 -4.53
C ALA A 246 -13.51 -5.94 -4.71
N LEU A 247 -14.62 -5.35 -5.17
CA LEU A 247 -14.78 -3.91 -5.36
C LEU A 247 -16.05 -3.46 -4.63
N ASN A 248 -16.02 -2.27 -4.04
CA ASN A 248 -17.11 -1.79 -3.20
C ASN A 248 -17.27 -0.28 -3.31
N TYR A 249 -18.53 0.17 -3.46
CA TYR A 249 -18.86 1.60 -3.42
C TYR A 249 -18.73 2.20 -2.02
N TYR A 250 -19.01 1.41 -0.97
CA TYR A 250 -19.00 1.94 0.39
C TYR A 250 -17.59 2.32 0.84
N TYR A 251 -17.42 3.60 1.19
CA TYR A 251 -16.21 4.17 1.75
C TYR A 251 -16.54 4.99 3.01
N ASP A 252 -15.93 4.62 4.13
CA ASP A 252 -16.26 5.12 5.47
C ASP A 252 -15.47 6.37 5.88
N LYS A 253 -14.83 7.07 4.93
CA LYS A 253 -14.06 8.29 5.22
C LYS A 253 -14.56 9.53 4.51
N ARG A 254 -15.26 9.38 3.37
CA ARG A 254 -15.77 10.49 2.56
C ARG A 254 -17.04 10.05 1.84
N ARG A 255 -17.96 10.98 1.59
CA ARG A 255 -19.15 10.77 0.77
C ARG A 255 -18.87 11.24 -0.66
N VAL A 256 -19.08 10.36 -1.65
CA VAL A 256 -19.05 10.71 -3.08
C VAL A 256 -20.36 11.42 -3.44
N LEU A 257 -20.28 12.52 -4.18
CA LEU A 257 -21.43 13.27 -4.66
C LEU A 257 -22.04 12.62 -5.92
N GLU A 258 -23.13 13.20 -6.41
CA GLU A 258 -23.88 12.65 -7.56
C GLU A 258 -23.07 12.63 -8.87
N ASP A 259 -22.05 13.49 -8.98
CA ASP A 259 -21.13 13.52 -10.13
C ASP A 259 -20.17 12.32 -10.19
N GLY A 260 -20.12 11.49 -9.13
CA GLY A 260 -19.21 10.35 -9.03
C GLY A 260 -17.73 10.73 -8.88
N ILE A 261 -17.41 12.01 -8.71
CA ILE A 261 -16.05 12.56 -8.70
C ILE A 261 -15.80 13.33 -7.41
N THR A 262 -16.66 14.31 -7.12
CA THR A 262 -16.48 15.18 -5.97
C THR A 262 -16.78 14.40 -4.69
N THR A 263 -15.95 14.61 -3.68
CA THR A 263 -16.14 13.97 -2.37
C THR A 263 -16.16 15.01 -1.26
N VAL A 264 -17.03 14.79 -0.27
CA VAL A 264 -17.16 15.64 0.92
C VAL A 264 -16.90 14.84 2.20
N ALA A 265 -16.67 15.54 3.31
CA ALA A 265 -16.60 14.89 4.61
C ALA A 265 -17.92 14.16 4.93
N LEU A 266 -17.82 13.09 5.73
CA LEU A 266 -19.00 12.42 6.27
C LEU A 266 -19.70 13.35 7.27
N ASP A 267 -21.03 13.25 7.30
CA ASP A 267 -21.87 13.93 8.29
C ASP A 267 -22.03 13.00 9.50
N ILE A 268 -21.01 12.97 10.36
CA ILE A 268 -20.90 12.08 11.53
C ILE A 268 -20.45 12.84 12.78
#